data_AF-A0A1C4JEC5-F1
#
_entry.id   AF-A0A1C4JEC5-F1
#
_cell.length_a   1.000
_cell.length_b   1.000
_cell.length_c   1.000
_cell.angle_alpha   90.00
_cell.angle_beta   90.00
_cell.angle_gamma   90.00
#
_symmetry.space_group_name_H-M   'P 1'
#
loop_
_entity.id
_entity.type
_entity.pdbx_description
1 polymer ?
#
loop_
_entity_poly.entity_id
_entity_poly.type
_entity_poly.pdbx_seq_one_letter_code
_entity_poly.pdbx_strand_id
1 'polypeptide(L)'
;MPFEDGPGAKDRPCLVLSVGPRAARVMKITSRQHPERDGVVALPPGAVDDREGRRSYLETRERRKVPLRDFRRRAGAVDAGVWERVRKG
;
A
#
# COMPACT_ATOMS: atom_id res chain seq x y z
N MET A 1 -1.87 5.49 6.02
CA MET A 1 -2.61 4.40 6.71
C MET A 1 -1.98 4.17 8.08
N PRO A 2 -2.76 4.22 9.18
CA PRO A 2 -2.25 3.78 10.46
C PRO A 2 -1.91 2.28 10.40
N PHE A 3 -0.73 1.92 10.87
CA PHE A 3 -0.34 0.53 11.07
C PHE A 3 -0.81 0.13 12.46
N GLU A 4 -1.92 -0.62 12.52
CA GLU A 4 -2.59 -1.04 13.75
C GLU A 4 -3.02 0.16 14.62
N ASP A 5 -4.17 0.11 15.27
CA ASP A 5 -4.67 1.23 16.09
C ASP A 5 -3.90 1.31 17.42
N GLY A 6 -2.59 1.49 17.34
CA GLY A 6 -1.65 1.54 18.45
C GLY A 6 -0.78 2.80 18.42
N PRO A 7 -0.36 3.29 19.60
CA PRO A 7 0.53 4.45 19.70
C PRO A 7 1.85 4.17 18.99
N GLY A 8 2.17 4.99 17.97
CA GLY A 8 3.32 4.78 17.08
C GLY A 8 2.97 4.53 15.62
N ALA A 9 1.70 4.66 15.23
CA ALA A 9 1.23 4.57 13.85
C ALA A 9 1.96 5.58 12.93
N LYS A 10 3.06 5.12 12.31
CA LYS A 10 3.72 5.85 11.22
C LYS A 10 2.78 5.94 10.03
N ASP A 11 2.78 7.05 9.31
CA ASP A 11 2.07 7.13 8.02
C ASP A 11 2.64 6.08 7.07
N ARG A 12 1.88 5.00 6.84
CA ARG A 12 2.25 4.00 5.84
C ARG A 12 1.68 4.39 4.47
N PRO A 13 2.45 4.22 3.39
CA PRO A 13 1.93 4.28 2.04
C PRO A 13 0.92 3.14 1.80
N CYS A 14 0.04 3.33 0.82
CA CYS A 14 -0.95 2.35 0.40
C CYS A 14 -1.18 2.44 -1.11
N LEU A 15 -1.52 1.33 -1.73
CA LEU A 15 -1.98 1.28 -3.11
C LEU A 15 -3.47 1.59 -3.16
N VAL A 16 -3.86 2.64 -3.88
CA VAL A 16 -5.27 2.94 -4.17
C VAL A 16 -5.78 2.01 -5.26
N LEU A 17 -6.85 1.26 -4.98
CA LEU A 17 -7.49 0.34 -5.92
C LEU A 17 -8.68 0.98 -6.66
N SER A 18 -9.45 1.80 -5.94
CA SER A 18 -10.62 2.49 -6.48
C SER A 18 -10.94 3.69 -5.60
N VAL A 19 -11.42 4.78 -6.21
CA VAL A 19 -11.84 6.00 -5.52
C VAL A 19 -13.36 6.10 -5.58
N GLY A 20 -14.01 6.25 -4.43
CA GLY A 20 -15.44 6.59 -4.33
C GLY A 20 -15.63 8.04 -3.86
N PRO A 21 -16.87 8.48 -3.59
CA PRO A 21 -17.17 9.89 -3.32
C PRO A 21 -16.48 10.48 -2.09
N ARG A 22 -16.27 9.69 -1.03
CA ARG A 22 -15.70 10.14 0.25
C ARG A 22 -14.52 9.31 0.74
N ALA A 23 -14.29 8.14 0.13
CA ALA A 23 -13.27 7.20 0.56
C ALA A 23 -12.70 6.43 -0.63
N ALA A 24 -11.44 6.01 -0.50
CA ALA A 24 -10.79 5.10 -1.41
C ALA A 24 -10.73 3.69 -0.81
N ARG A 25 -10.76 2.67 -1.68
CA ARG A 25 -10.35 1.30 -1.31
C ARG A 25 -8.85 1.19 -1.55
N VAL A 26 -8.12 0.67 -0.57
CA VAL A 26 -6.67 0.57 -0.64
C VAL A 26 -6.17 -0.78 -0.14
N MET A 27 -4.94 -1.11 -0.55
CA MET A 27 -4.10 -2.16 0.04
C MET A 27 -2.87 -1.54 0.70
N LYS A 28 -2.40 -2.17 1.76
CA LYS A 28 -1.29 -1.65 2.57
C LYS A 28 0.06 -1.93 1.93
N ILE A 29 0.96 -0.97 2.01
CA ILE A 29 2.37 -1.14 1.66
C ILE A 29 3.21 -1.10 2.93
N THR A 30 4.13 -2.05 3.04
CA THR A 30 5.02 -2.21 4.20
C THR A 30 6.47 -2.39 3.73
N SER A 31 7.42 -1.90 4.52
CA SER A 31 8.86 -2.22 4.35
C SER A 31 9.28 -3.45 5.15
N ARG A 32 8.37 -4.04 5.94
CA ARG A 32 8.63 -5.31 6.64
C ARG A 32 8.39 -6.46 5.68
N GLN A 33 9.40 -7.31 5.50
CA GLN A 33 9.24 -8.57 4.79
C GLN A 33 8.44 -9.54 5.66
N HIS A 34 7.44 -10.19 5.06
CA HIS A 34 6.63 -11.23 5.71
C HIS A 34 6.73 -12.52 4.88
N PRO A 35 7.87 -13.23 4.92
CA PRO A 35 8.11 -14.40 4.06
C PRO A 35 7.12 -15.55 4.32
N GLU A 36 6.58 -15.64 5.53
CA GLU A 36 5.57 -16.63 5.92
C GLU A 36 4.13 -16.26 5.54
N ARG A 37 3.87 -15.02 5.10
CA ARG A 37 2.53 -14.60 4.67
C ARG A 37 2.38 -14.77 3.17
N ASP A 38 1.57 -15.74 2.78
CA ASP A 38 0.97 -15.74 1.46
C ASP A 38 0.25 -14.40 1.19
N GLY A 39 0.21 -13.97 -0.08
CA GLY A 39 -0.42 -12.70 -0.46
C GLY A 39 0.43 -11.46 -0.15
N VAL A 40 1.74 -11.59 -0.30
CA VAL A 40 2.69 -10.48 -0.26
C VAL A 40 3.40 -10.38 -1.60
N VAL A 41 3.36 -9.21 -2.24
CA VAL A 41 4.02 -8.95 -3.53
C VAL A 41 5.14 -7.94 -3.32
N ALA A 42 6.37 -8.29 -3.70
CA ALA A 42 7.47 -7.33 -3.71
C ALA A 42 7.23 -6.24 -4.76
N LEU A 43 7.40 -4.99 -4.35
CA LEU A 43 7.29 -3.85 -5.26
C LEU A 43 8.64 -3.56 -5.93
N PRO A 44 8.65 -3.13 -7.20
CA PRO A 44 9.89 -2.72 -7.86
C PRO A 44 10.47 -1.47 -7.16
N PRO A 45 11.80 -1.26 -7.25
CA PRO A 45 12.41 -0.01 -6.80
C PRO A 45 11.71 1.22 -7.38
N GLY A 46 11.51 2.26 -6.58
CA GLY A 46 10.83 3.50 -7.00
C GLY A 46 9.30 3.43 -7.07
N ALA A 47 8.67 2.27 -6.81
CA ALA A 47 7.20 2.16 -6.71
C ALA A 47 6.61 2.98 -5.55
N VAL A 48 7.45 3.31 -4.56
CA VAL A 48 7.14 4.17 -3.43
C VAL A 48 8.27 5.17 -3.31
N ASP A 49 7.92 6.44 -3.08
CA ASP A 49 8.84 7.50 -2.65
C ASP A 49 9.35 7.22 -1.21
N ASP A 50 10.10 6.14 -1.04
CA ASP A 50 10.83 5.80 0.19
C ASP A 50 12.24 6.38 0.09
N ARG A 51 12.47 7.47 0.83
CA ARG A 51 13.77 8.18 0.85
C ARG A 51 14.95 7.33 1.31
N GLU A 52 14.67 6.24 2.04
CA GLU A 52 15.67 5.29 2.51
C GLU A 52 15.96 4.17 1.49
N GLY A 53 15.26 4.14 0.35
CA GLY A 53 15.47 3.15 -0.72
C GLY A 53 15.14 1.71 -0.32
N ARG A 54 14.35 1.50 0.73
CA ARG A 54 14.07 0.14 1.21
C ARG A 54 13.15 -0.58 0.25
N ARG A 55 13.34 -1.91 0.18
CA ARG A 55 12.38 -2.77 -0.49
C ARG A 55 11.02 -2.66 0.22
N SER A 56 9.99 -2.45 -0.57
CA SER A 56 8.61 -2.37 -0.10
C SER A 56 7.78 -3.52 -0.66
N TYR A 57 6.74 -3.87 0.07
CA TYR A 57 5.88 -5.01 -0.22
C TYR A 57 4.42 -4.59 -0.11
N LEU A 58 3.59 -5.10 -1.01
CA LEU A 58 2.14 -4.93 -0.99
C LEU A 58 1.50 -6.14 -0.29
N GLU A 59 0.69 -5.88 0.73
CA GLU A 59 -0.14 -6.89 1.38
C GLU A 59 -1.47 -7.00 0.61
N THR A 60 -1.67 -8.09 -0.14
CA THR A 60 -2.79 -8.22 -1.10
C THR A 60 -4.07 -8.79 -0.51
N ARG A 61 -4.00 -9.41 0.67
CA ARG A 61 -5.16 -10.05 1.30
C ARG A 61 -6.10 -9.09 1.99
N GLU A 62 -5.60 -7.95 2.44
CA GLU A 62 -6.39 -7.03 3.23
C GLU A 62 -6.67 -5.74 2.46
N ARG A 63 -7.96 -5.50 2.19
CA ARG A 63 -8.46 -4.26 1.58
C ARG A 63 -9.11 -3.40 2.65
N ARG A 64 -8.77 -2.12 2.70
CA ARG A 64 -9.34 -1.16 3.66
C ARG A 64 -9.99 0.01 2.94
N LYS A 65 -10.99 0.61 3.59
CA LYS A 65 -11.56 1.90 3.16
C LYS A 65 -10.87 3.02 3.94
N VAL A 66 -10.51 4.09 3.24
CA VAL A 66 -9.78 5.23 3.80
C VAL A 66 -10.47 6.51 3.37
N PRO A 67 -10.89 7.37 4.31
CA PRO A 67 -11.40 8.70 3.97
C PRO A 67 -10.41 9.46 3.08
N LEU A 68 -10.91 10.13 2.04
CA LEU A 68 -10.05 10.86 1.10
C LEU A 68 -9.24 11.96 1.77
N ARG A 69 -9.79 12.58 2.82
CA ARG A 69 -9.13 13.61 3.64
C ARG A 69 -7.92 13.10 4.43
N ASP A 70 -7.80 11.79 4.62
CA ASP A 70 -6.72 11.20 5.42
C ASP A 70 -5.47 10.91 4.56
N PHE A 71 -5.55 11.09 3.24
CA PHE A 71 -4.40 11.00 2.34
C PHE A 71 -3.58 12.28 2.39
N ARG A 72 -2.31 12.16 2.79
CA ARG A 72 -1.40 13.32 2.89
C ARG A 72 -0.78 13.73 1.56
N ARG A 73 -0.33 12.75 0.76
CA ARG A 73 0.32 12.99 -0.54
C ARG A 73 0.23 11.77 -1.45
N ARG A 74 0.39 12.01 -2.77
CA ARG A 74 0.60 10.95 -3.76
C ARG A 74 2.08 10.60 -3.82
N ALA A 75 2.42 9.33 -3.61
CA ALA A 75 3.81 8.85 -3.66
C ALA A 75 4.28 8.44 -5.07
N GLY A 76 3.36 8.16 -5.99
CA GLY A 76 3.69 7.72 -7.34
C GLY A 76 2.52 7.03 -8.05
N ALA A 77 2.83 6.36 -9.16
CA ALA A 77 1.97 5.38 -9.82
C ALA A 77 2.59 3.99 -9.66
N VAL A 78 1.74 2.97 -9.60
CA VAL A 78 2.19 1.58 -9.58
C VAL A 78 2.48 1.10 -11.01
N ASP A 79 3.48 0.24 -11.17
CA ASP A 79 3.76 -0.43 -12.43
C ASP A 79 2.58 -1.30 -12.90
N ALA A 80 2.38 -1.39 -14.22
CA ALA A 80 1.27 -2.12 -14.83
C ALA A 80 1.31 -3.63 -14.50
N GLY A 81 2.49 -4.24 -14.43
CA GLY A 81 2.64 -5.65 -14.09
C GLY A 81 2.24 -5.96 -12.64
N VAL A 82 2.55 -5.04 -11.71
CA VAL A 82 2.08 -5.13 -10.32
C VAL A 82 0.55 -4.93 -10.28
N TRP A 83 0.02 -3.98 -11.03
CA TRP A 83 -1.42 -3.73 -11.10
C TRP A 83 -2.21 -4.95 -11.60
N GLU A 84 -1.74 -5.61 -12.65
CA GLU A 84 -2.35 -6.83 -13.19
C GLU A 84 -2.37 -7.98 -12.18
N ARG A 85 -1.29 -8.16 -11.40
CA ARG A 85 -1.26 -9.14 -10.32
C ARG A 85 -2.29 -8.85 -9.22
N VAL A 86 -2.48 -7.58 -8.88
CA VAL A 86 -3.44 -7.16 -7.86
C VAL A 86 -4.89 -7.33 -8.33
N ARG A 87 -5.17 -7.10 -9.61
CA ARG A 87 -6.53 -7.25 -10.17
C ARG A 87 -6.99 -8.70 -10.28
N LYS A 88 -6.05 -9.65 -10.41
CA LYS A 88 -6.34 -11.07 -10.57
C LYS A 88 -6.56 -11.82 -9.26
N GLY A 89 -6.22 -11.20 -8.11
CA GLY A 89 -6.44 -11.75 -6.76
C GLY A 89 -7.64 -11.13 -6.05
#